data_AF-A0A397VHV2-F1
#
_entry.id   AF-A0A397VHV2-F1
#
_cell.length_a   1.000
_cell.length_b   1.000
_cell.length_c   1.000
_cell.angle_alpha   90.00
_cell.angle_beta   90.00
_cell.angle_gamma   90.00
#
_symmetry.space_group_name_H-M   'P 1'
#
loop_
_entity.id
_entity.type
_entity.pdbx_description
1 polymer ?
#
loop_
_entity_poly.entity_id
_entity_poly.type
_entity_poly.pdbx_seq_one_letter_code
_entity_poly.pdbx_strand_id
1 'polypeptide(L)'
;MLGNNVIINVGNSPDVKTFKTHSSILKYRSLYFRNELSNINNDKNNIKPINLKHISIEQFDIIIKYIYGGVILLENLDTSFIFELMHIACEFILEELAKYLETYLIETKDHWLLSHFANIYQKSFKSDTLQELQKWCNDIIVKYPNKVFDSEDFVSLTESALVSLIKRDDFNNIYNHIYPYKQILEKTLWKNIKKRLASPNLDISSKILPPRTILTQNLPKRTTNLISSSVISEEHATVIASWIDKRTDTYSVANNPYEFKLLLRGSRDGFTKDSFWNLCNKQKNIVVIMKVKGTDEILGGYNPVGWERIDDGAIYRDCNDSFIFSLKNGNNQTVLRRVKKPECSTLVFANEGPAFSYGLYMKNNFNQDNGCYCYFNTNYLTYEPIRSFGFANFRTFRRFSDISPGFRHFANFASFGIIGFQAFGRNIFRPISEISPGRNI
;
A
#
# COMPACT_ATOMS: atom_id res chain seq x y z
N MET A 1 -15.88 -19.92 -45.09
CA MET A 1 -16.15 -18.62 -44.46
C MET A 1 -15.88 -18.74 -42.97
N LEU A 2 -14.86 -18.07 -42.45
CA LEU A 2 -14.58 -18.02 -41.02
C LEU A 2 -15.49 -16.96 -40.40
N GLY A 3 -16.71 -17.33 -40.04
CA GLY A 3 -17.61 -16.42 -39.32
C GLY A 3 -17.12 -16.20 -37.89
N ASN A 4 -17.20 -14.96 -37.41
CA ASN A 4 -17.03 -14.65 -35.98
C ASN A 4 -18.14 -15.35 -35.19
N ASN A 5 -17.84 -16.49 -34.58
CA ASN A 5 -18.78 -17.32 -33.83
C ASN A 5 -18.49 -17.34 -32.32
N VAL A 6 -17.54 -16.53 -31.85
CA VAL A 6 -17.20 -16.38 -30.44
C VAL A 6 -17.23 -14.90 -30.06
N ILE A 7 -17.90 -14.62 -28.94
CA ILE A 7 -17.90 -13.32 -28.28
C ILE A 7 -17.19 -13.44 -26.95
N ILE A 8 -16.16 -12.62 -26.73
CA ILE A 8 -15.43 -12.57 -25.47
C ILE A 8 -15.71 -11.21 -24.82
N ASN A 9 -16.34 -11.22 -23.65
CA ASN A 9 -16.57 -10.02 -22.85
C ASN A 9 -15.47 -9.92 -21.79
N VAL A 10 -14.74 -8.81 -21.80
CA VAL A 10 -13.58 -8.59 -20.94
C VAL A 10 -13.81 -7.39 -20.04
N GLY A 11 -13.35 -7.48 -18.81
CA GLY A 11 -13.53 -6.44 -17.79
C GLY A 11 -14.76 -6.69 -16.92
N ASN A 12 -15.01 -5.76 -16.00
CA ASN A 12 -16.10 -5.85 -15.03
C ASN A 12 -16.94 -4.58 -15.04
N SER A 13 -18.24 -4.71 -14.76
CA SER A 13 -19.20 -3.60 -14.87
C SER A 13 -18.78 -2.38 -14.03
N PRO A 14 -18.79 -1.15 -14.60
CA PRO A 14 -19.38 -0.77 -15.90
C PRO A 14 -18.45 -0.92 -17.12
N ASP A 15 -17.17 -1.19 -16.91
CA ASP A 15 -16.13 -1.15 -17.96
C ASP A 15 -15.94 -2.54 -18.59
N VAL A 16 -16.85 -2.91 -19.50
CA VAL A 16 -16.81 -4.17 -20.24
C VAL A 16 -16.65 -3.91 -21.74
N LYS A 17 -15.65 -4.53 -22.36
CA LYS A 17 -15.45 -4.50 -23.82
C LYS A 17 -15.74 -5.87 -24.42
N THR A 18 -16.47 -5.87 -25.53
CA THR A 18 -16.80 -7.08 -26.30
C THR A 18 -15.84 -7.25 -27.48
N PHE A 19 -15.22 -8.42 -27.57
CA PHE A 19 -14.36 -8.83 -28.67
C PHE A 19 -15.04 -9.91 -29.51
N LYS A 20 -15.18 -9.65 -30.82
CA LYS A 20 -15.65 -10.64 -31.79
C LYS A 20 -14.45 -11.40 -32.33
N THR A 21 -14.49 -12.72 -32.25
CA THR A 21 -13.33 -13.57 -32.54
C THR A 21 -13.74 -14.85 -33.28
N HIS A 22 -12.74 -15.52 -33.87
CA HIS A 22 -12.88 -16.75 -34.64
C HIS A 22 -12.52 -17.96 -33.78
N SER A 23 -13.46 -18.89 -33.59
CA SER A 23 -13.22 -20.09 -32.77
C SER A 23 -12.03 -20.90 -33.28
N SER A 24 -11.82 -21.00 -34.59
CA SER A 24 -10.74 -21.81 -35.17
C SER A 24 -9.37 -21.31 -34.74
N ILE A 25 -9.14 -19.99 -34.78
CA ILE A 25 -7.87 -19.37 -34.39
C ILE A 25 -7.64 -19.55 -32.90
N LEU A 26 -8.64 -19.24 -32.07
CA LEU A 26 -8.55 -19.41 -30.62
C LEU A 26 -8.21 -20.86 -30.23
N LYS A 27 -8.95 -21.85 -30.77
CA LYS A 27 -8.73 -23.27 -30.51
C LYS A 27 -7.36 -23.76 -30.99
N TYR A 28 -6.86 -23.20 -32.08
CA TYR A 28 -5.57 -23.58 -32.63
C TYR A 28 -4.42 -23.06 -31.76
N ARG A 29 -4.50 -21.79 -31.32
CA ARG A 29 -3.41 -21.07 -30.64
C ARG A 29 -3.39 -21.22 -29.13
N SER A 30 -4.50 -21.60 -28.50
CA SER A 30 -4.61 -21.71 -27.05
C SER A 30 -5.38 -22.97 -26.65
N LEU A 31 -4.75 -23.80 -25.82
CA LEU A 31 -5.39 -25.00 -25.27
C LEU A 31 -6.53 -24.62 -24.30
N TYR A 32 -6.38 -23.52 -23.57
CA TYR A 32 -7.46 -22.97 -22.73
C TYR A 32 -8.71 -22.70 -23.55
N PHE A 33 -8.60 -21.92 -24.63
CA PHE A 33 -9.77 -21.62 -25.47
C PHE A 33 -10.28 -22.86 -26.22
N ARG A 34 -9.41 -23.83 -26.52
CA ARG A 34 -9.83 -25.12 -27.07
C ARG A 34 -10.79 -25.85 -26.14
N ASN A 35 -10.45 -25.94 -24.86
CA ASN A 35 -11.20 -26.63 -23.83
C ASN A 35 -12.47 -25.83 -23.43
N GLU A 36 -12.35 -24.52 -23.26
CA GLU A 36 -13.52 -23.66 -22.97
C GLU A 36 -14.56 -23.76 -24.09
N LEU A 37 -14.14 -23.63 -25.35
CA LEU A 37 -15.07 -23.67 -26.49
C LEU A 37 -15.63 -25.06 -26.81
N SER A 38 -15.06 -26.15 -26.27
CA SER A 38 -15.68 -27.48 -26.35
C SER A 38 -16.84 -27.64 -25.36
N ASN A 39 -16.78 -26.93 -24.22
CA ASN A 39 -17.75 -27.07 -23.13
C ASN A 39 -18.91 -26.07 -23.23
N ILE A 40 -18.78 -25.01 -24.03
CA ILE A 40 -19.82 -23.99 -24.19
C ILE A 40 -20.89 -24.40 -25.21
N ASN A 41 -22.14 -24.35 -24.77
CA ASN A 41 -23.32 -24.45 -25.63
C ASN A 41 -23.52 -23.16 -26.42
N ASN A 42 -24.01 -23.30 -27.65
CA ASN A 42 -24.35 -22.17 -28.52
C ASN A 42 -25.52 -21.35 -27.92
N ASP A 43 -25.48 -20.02 -28.06
CA ASP A 43 -26.64 -19.18 -27.82
C ASP A 43 -27.69 -19.31 -28.95
N LYS A 44 -28.79 -18.57 -28.84
CA LYS A 44 -29.88 -18.57 -29.85
C LYS A 44 -29.41 -18.18 -31.26
N ASN A 45 -28.24 -17.57 -31.40
CA ASN A 45 -27.65 -17.11 -32.66
C ASN A 45 -26.40 -17.93 -33.06
N ASN A 46 -26.16 -19.10 -32.45
CA ASN A 46 -24.96 -19.91 -32.64
C ASN A 46 -23.63 -19.24 -32.25
N ILE A 47 -23.69 -18.26 -31.34
CA ILE A 47 -22.51 -17.57 -30.80
C ILE A 47 -22.15 -18.20 -29.45
N LYS A 48 -20.85 -18.39 -29.20
CA LYS A 48 -20.33 -18.88 -27.92
C LYS A 48 -19.82 -17.71 -27.07
N PRO A 49 -20.46 -17.37 -25.95
CA PRO A 49 -20.00 -16.30 -25.07
C PRO A 49 -18.95 -16.80 -24.06
N ILE A 50 -17.83 -16.06 -23.93
CA ILE A 50 -16.82 -16.22 -22.88
C ILE A 50 -16.76 -14.93 -22.07
N ASN A 51 -16.67 -15.02 -20.74
CA ASN A 51 -16.60 -13.85 -19.87
C ASN A 51 -15.30 -13.88 -19.05
N LEU A 52 -14.45 -12.88 -19.25
CA LEU A 52 -13.14 -12.73 -18.60
C LEU A 52 -13.16 -11.49 -17.71
N LYS A 53 -13.74 -11.63 -16.52
CA LYS A 53 -13.99 -10.49 -15.62
C LYS A 53 -12.76 -10.01 -14.84
N HIS A 54 -11.77 -10.89 -14.67
CA HIS A 54 -10.56 -10.61 -13.89
C HIS A 54 -9.41 -10.05 -14.74
N ILE A 55 -9.57 -10.01 -16.06
CA ILE A 55 -8.56 -9.53 -17.00
C ILE A 55 -8.94 -8.10 -17.45
N SER A 56 -7.94 -7.21 -17.51
CA SER A 56 -8.16 -5.86 -18.01
C SER A 56 -8.35 -5.85 -19.52
N ILE A 57 -9.09 -4.86 -20.02
CA ILE A 57 -9.32 -4.70 -21.46
C ILE A 57 -8.00 -4.58 -22.23
N GLU A 58 -7.03 -3.84 -21.68
CA GLU A 58 -5.72 -3.62 -22.27
C GLU A 58 -4.87 -4.90 -22.33
N GLN A 59 -4.85 -5.68 -21.24
CA GLN A 59 -4.17 -6.96 -21.21
C GLN A 59 -4.73 -7.92 -22.25
N PHE A 60 -6.06 -8.02 -22.35
CA PHE A 60 -6.67 -8.89 -23.34
C PHE A 60 -6.46 -8.40 -24.78
N ASP A 61 -6.40 -7.09 -25.01
CA ASP A 61 -6.12 -6.51 -26.33
C ASP A 61 -4.73 -6.94 -26.84
N ILE A 62 -3.73 -6.97 -25.96
CA ILE A 62 -2.38 -7.48 -26.30
C ILE A 62 -2.41 -8.99 -26.54
N ILE A 63 -3.07 -9.75 -25.66
CA ILE A 63 -3.18 -11.21 -25.78
C ILE A 63 -3.88 -11.61 -27.08
N ILE A 64 -4.99 -10.97 -27.44
CA ILE A 64 -5.73 -11.32 -28.65
C ILE A 64 -4.92 -10.94 -29.90
N LYS A 65 -4.19 -9.82 -29.88
CA LYS A 65 -3.24 -9.46 -30.95
C LYS A 65 -2.14 -10.51 -31.09
N TYR A 66 -1.58 -11.00 -29.99
CA TYR A 66 -0.59 -12.09 -30.02
C TYR A 66 -1.19 -13.40 -30.56
N ILE A 67 -2.42 -13.76 -30.17
CA ILE A 67 -3.08 -14.97 -30.68
C ILE A 67 -3.21 -14.93 -32.21
N TYR A 68 -3.55 -13.77 -32.77
CA TYR A 68 -3.76 -13.60 -34.22
C TYR A 68 -2.46 -13.34 -34.99
N GLY A 69 -1.54 -12.56 -34.43
CA GLY A 69 -0.36 -12.05 -35.12
C GLY A 69 0.95 -12.73 -34.72
N GLY A 70 0.98 -13.45 -33.60
CA GLY A 70 2.19 -14.08 -33.06
C GLY A 70 3.27 -13.11 -32.56
N VAL A 71 2.97 -11.81 -32.53
CA VAL A 71 3.92 -10.75 -32.15
C VAL A 71 3.40 -10.00 -30.93
N ILE A 72 4.32 -9.62 -30.06
CA ILE A 72 4.08 -8.76 -28.90
C ILE A 72 5.05 -7.58 -28.90
N LEU A 73 4.56 -6.40 -28.54
CA LEU A 73 5.37 -5.19 -28.36
C LEU A 73 5.41 -4.87 -26.87
N LEU A 74 6.61 -4.92 -26.28
CA LEU A 74 6.84 -4.62 -24.86
C LEU A 74 7.26 -3.18 -24.60
N GLU A 75 7.52 -2.42 -25.67
CA GLU A 75 7.91 -1.01 -25.58
C GLU A 75 6.83 -0.20 -24.86
N ASN A 76 7.26 0.64 -23.91
CA ASN A 76 6.39 1.51 -23.09
C ASN A 76 5.45 0.79 -22.11
N LEU A 77 5.53 -0.54 -21.97
CA LEU A 77 4.82 -1.26 -20.91
C LEU A 77 5.63 -1.22 -19.61
N ASP A 78 4.95 -0.96 -18.49
CA ASP A 78 5.59 -1.06 -17.18
C ASP A 78 5.85 -2.53 -16.79
N THR A 79 6.88 -2.75 -15.97
CA THR A 79 7.30 -4.12 -15.61
C THR A 79 6.20 -4.89 -14.88
N SER A 80 5.38 -4.22 -14.06
CA SER A 80 4.27 -4.88 -13.36
C SER A 80 3.23 -5.37 -14.35
N PHE A 81 2.92 -4.58 -15.36
CA PHE A 81 2.00 -4.96 -16.44
C PHE A 81 2.53 -6.16 -17.23
N ILE A 82 3.83 -6.17 -17.58
CA ILE A 82 4.48 -7.30 -18.27
C ILE A 82 4.39 -8.58 -17.43
N PHE A 83 4.63 -8.47 -16.12
CA PHE A 83 4.52 -9.60 -15.19
C PHE A 83 3.09 -10.14 -15.09
N GLU A 84 2.07 -9.28 -15.01
CA GLU A 84 0.67 -9.74 -15.06
C GLU A 84 0.31 -10.35 -16.41
N LEU A 85 0.84 -9.83 -17.52
CA LEU A 85 0.63 -10.37 -18.85
C LEU A 85 1.22 -11.78 -18.99
N MET A 86 2.39 -12.03 -18.40
CA MET A 86 2.99 -13.37 -18.32
C MET A 86 2.06 -14.36 -17.59
N HIS A 87 1.42 -13.93 -16.50
CA HIS A 87 0.45 -14.79 -15.80
C HIS A 87 -0.79 -15.09 -16.62
N ILE A 88 -1.29 -14.13 -17.40
CA ILE A 88 -2.41 -14.37 -18.32
C ILE A 88 -1.99 -15.32 -19.44
N ALA A 89 -0.76 -15.22 -19.93
CA ALA A 89 -0.22 -16.19 -20.89
C ALA A 89 -0.18 -17.61 -20.32
N CYS A 90 0.19 -17.78 -19.04
CA CYS A 90 0.08 -19.06 -18.35
C CYS A 90 -1.38 -19.55 -18.23
N GLU A 91 -2.31 -18.68 -17.82
CA GLU A 91 -3.74 -19.00 -17.69
C GLU A 91 -4.33 -19.50 -19.01
N PHE A 92 -3.99 -18.83 -20.11
CA PHE A 92 -4.45 -19.21 -21.45
C PHE A 92 -3.62 -20.29 -22.12
N ILE A 93 -2.63 -20.84 -21.42
CA ILE A 93 -1.76 -21.91 -21.91
C ILE A 93 -1.09 -21.48 -23.24
N LEU A 94 -0.58 -20.25 -23.26
CA LEU A 94 0.22 -19.67 -24.34
C LEU A 94 1.71 -19.84 -24.01
N GLU A 95 2.17 -21.10 -24.00
CA GLU A 95 3.49 -21.47 -23.44
C GLU A 95 4.67 -20.69 -24.06
N GLU A 96 4.66 -20.47 -25.37
CA GLU A 96 5.70 -19.71 -26.08
C GLU A 96 5.77 -18.26 -25.57
N LEU A 97 4.62 -17.62 -25.41
CA LEU A 97 4.54 -16.25 -24.89
C LEU A 97 4.96 -16.19 -23.42
N ALA A 98 4.49 -17.14 -22.60
CA ALA A 98 4.84 -17.20 -21.19
C ALA A 98 6.35 -17.32 -20.99
N LYS A 99 7.01 -18.23 -21.73
CA LYS A 99 8.47 -18.41 -21.70
C LYS A 99 9.22 -17.18 -22.17
N TYR A 100 8.78 -16.55 -23.27
CA TYR A 100 9.38 -15.32 -23.76
C TYR A 100 9.33 -14.19 -22.72
N LEU A 101 8.17 -13.97 -22.11
CA LEU A 101 7.99 -12.94 -21.08
C LEU A 101 8.79 -13.25 -19.81
N GLU A 102 8.83 -14.52 -19.41
CA GLU A 102 9.63 -15.01 -18.28
C GLU A 102 11.12 -14.70 -18.48
N THR A 103 11.70 -15.11 -19.62
CA THR A 103 13.10 -14.82 -19.96
C THR A 103 13.37 -13.32 -20.00
N TYR A 104 12.50 -12.54 -20.64
CA TYR A 104 12.63 -11.09 -20.72
C TYR A 104 12.69 -10.43 -19.33
N LEU A 105 11.81 -10.84 -18.42
CA LEU A 105 11.77 -10.30 -17.05
C LEU A 105 13.04 -10.64 -16.28
N ILE A 106 13.52 -11.88 -16.37
CA ILE A 106 14.74 -12.34 -15.68
C ILE A 106 15.98 -11.60 -16.19
N GLU A 107 16.12 -11.46 -17.51
CA GLU A 107 17.31 -10.88 -18.12
C GLU A 107 17.38 -9.35 -18.03
N THR A 108 16.23 -8.67 -18.04
CA THR A 108 16.19 -7.21 -18.18
C THR A 108 15.60 -6.46 -16.98
N LYS A 109 14.94 -7.14 -16.04
CA LYS A 109 14.18 -6.53 -14.93
C LYS A 109 14.51 -7.12 -13.55
N ASP A 110 15.70 -7.68 -13.38
CA ASP A 110 16.18 -8.32 -12.14
C ASP A 110 15.98 -7.47 -10.87
N HIS A 111 16.27 -6.17 -10.91
CA HIS A 111 16.09 -5.27 -9.77
C HIS A 111 14.61 -5.12 -9.40
N TRP A 112 13.73 -5.00 -10.41
CA TRP A 112 12.29 -4.94 -10.16
C TRP A 112 11.81 -6.26 -9.57
N LEU A 113 12.28 -7.40 -10.11
CA LEU A 113 11.94 -8.72 -9.60
C LEU A 113 12.37 -8.88 -8.14
N LEU A 114 13.56 -8.40 -7.78
CA LEU A 114 14.06 -8.45 -6.41
C LEU A 114 13.22 -7.60 -5.45
N SER A 115 12.75 -6.43 -5.88
CA SER A 115 11.90 -5.55 -5.07
C SER A 115 10.45 -6.04 -4.89
N HIS A 116 10.03 -7.04 -5.65
CA HIS A 116 8.67 -7.64 -5.58
C HIS A 116 8.74 -9.16 -5.34
N PHE A 117 9.84 -9.62 -4.73
CA PHE A 117 10.19 -11.02 -4.58
C PHE A 117 9.06 -11.87 -4.01
N ALA A 118 8.37 -11.41 -2.95
CA ALA A 118 7.34 -12.18 -2.28
C ALA A 118 6.16 -12.51 -3.21
N ASN A 119 5.70 -11.51 -3.97
CA ASN A 119 4.63 -11.69 -4.95
C ASN A 119 5.08 -12.62 -6.09
N ILE A 120 6.30 -12.43 -6.58
CA ILE A 120 6.88 -13.23 -7.66
C ILE A 120 7.02 -14.69 -7.24
N TYR A 121 7.61 -14.95 -6.08
CA TYR A 121 7.71 -16.29 -5.50
C TYR A 121 6.34 -16.92 -5.35
N GLN A 122 5.36 -16.20 -4.78
CA GLN A 122 4.04 -16.78 -4.58
C GLN A 122 3.34 -17.13 -5.91
N LYS A 123 3.47 -16.30 -6.95
CA LYS A 123 2.80 -16.56 -8.22
C LYS A 123 3.54 -17.55 -9.11
N SER A 124 4.88 -17.54 -9.12
CA SER A 124 5.68 -18.46 -9.94
C SER A 124 5.46 -19.91 -9.50
N PHE A 125 5.43 -20.17 -8.19
CA PHE A 125 5.21 -21.52 -7.63
C PHE A 125 3.74 -22.00 -7.68
N LYS A 126 2.82 -21.22 -8.25
CA LYS A 126 1.45 -21.68 -8.57
C LYS A 126 1.32 -22.27 -9.97
N SER A 127 2.31 -22.04 -10.84
CA SER A 127 2.28 -22.46 -12.24
C SER A 127 3.48 -23.34 -12.56
N ASP A 128 3.22 -24.53 -13.10
CA ASP A 128 4.28 -25.44 -13.55
C ASP A 128 5.02 -24.93 -14.81
N THR A 129 4.51 -23.87 -15.45
CA THR A 129 5.09 -23.25 -16.65
C THR A 129 6.30 -22.37 -16.34
N LEU A 130 6.35 -21.76 -15.14
CA LEU A 130 7.32 -20.71 -14.79
C LEU A 130 8.58 -21.26 -14.11
N GLN A 131 9.22 -22.25 -14.73
CA GLN A 131 10.32 -23.01 -14.12
C GLN A 131 11.60 -22.17 -13.98
N GLU A 132 11.92 -21.32 -14.94
CA GLU A 132 13.12 -20.48 -14.88
C GLU A 132 12.99 -19.38 -13.83
N LEU A 133 11.78 -18.84 -13.65
CA LEU A 133 11.50 -17.85 -12.61
C LEU A 133 11.50 -18.49 -11.22
N GLN A 134 10.98 -19.71 -11.08
CA GLN A 134 11.10 -20.48 -9.83
C GLN A 134 12.58 -20.72 -9.49
N LYS A 135 13.39 -21.13 -10.48
CA LYS A 135 14.83 -21.32 -10.32
C LYS A 135 15.54 -20.01 -9.95
N TRP A 136 15.24 -18.91 -10.64
CA TRP A 136 15.75 -17.58 -10.31
C TRP A 136 15.42 -17.19 -8.86
N CYS A 137 14.18 -17.41 -8.42
CA CYS A 137 13.78 -17.11 -7.05
C CYS A 137 14.61 -17.90 -6.03
N ASN A 138 14.78 -19.19 -6.30
CA ASN A 138 15.53 -20.11 -5.45
C ASN A 138 17.00 -19.70 -5.34
N ASP A 139 17.62 -19.33 -6.46
CA ASP A 139 18.97 -18.80 -6.52
C ASP A 139 19.14 -17.53 -5.67
N ILE A 140 18.17 -16.61 -5.74
CA ILE A 140 18.19 -15.36 -4.99
C ILE A 140 18.10 -15.62 -3.47
N ILE A 141 17.25 -16.54 -3.04
CA ILE A 141 17.14 -16.93 -1.61
C ILE A 141 18.47 -17.47 -1.09
N VAL A 142 19.15 -18.31 -1.87
CA VAL A 142 20.43 -18.91 -1.48
C VAL A 142 21.57 -17.88 -1.50
N LYS A 143 21.66 -17.06 -2.56
CA LYS A 143 22.74 -16.09 -2.74
C LYS A 143 22.60 -14.86 -1.84
N TYR A 144 21.37 -14.39 -1.59
CA TYR A 144 21.09 -13.12 -0.92
C TYR A 144 19.91 -13.22 0.07
N PRO A 145 19.96 -14.10 1.08
CA PRO A 145 18.84 -14.31 2.00
C PRO A 145 18.38 -13.03 2.69
N ASN A 146 19.29 -12.20 3.18
CA ASN A 146 18.94 -10.93 3.84
C ASN A 146 18.11 -10.01 2.94
N LYS A 147 18.39 -9.97 1.63
CA LYS A 147 17.62 -9.15 0.69
C LYS A 147 16.18 -9.64 0.52
N VAL A 148 15.93 -10.92 0.74
CA VAL A 148 14.58 -11.51 0.69
C VAL A 148 13.88 -11.34 2.04
N PHE A 149 14.53 -11.78 3.13
CA PHE A 149 13.90 -11.83 4.45
C PHE A 149 13.77 -10.46 5.12
N ASP A 150 14.64 -9.49 4.83
CA ASP A 150 14.55 -8.14 5.38
C ASP A 150 13.71 -7.21 4.49
N SER A 151 13.20 -7.71 3.37
CA SER A 151 12.35 -6.93 2.46
C SER A 151 10.99 -6.62 3.08
N GLU A 152 10.49 -5.41 2.81
CA GLU A 152 9.16 -4.98 3.24
C GLU A 152 8.04 -5.87 2.66
N ASP A 153 8.27 -6.48 1.49
CA ASP A 153 7.28 -7.34 0.84
C ASP A 153 7.25 -8.78 1.38
N PHE A 154 8.26 -9.21 2.14
CA PHE A 154 8.34 -10.58 2.68
C PHE A 154 7.10 -10.97 3.51
N VAL A 155 6.56 -10.01 4.27
CA VAL A 155 5.35 -10.20 5.09
C VAL A 155 4.09 -10.48 4.28
N SER A 156 4.11 -10.29 2.95
CA SER A 156 2.99 -10.62 2.06
C SER A 156 3.00 -12.09 1.61
N LEU A 157 4.06 -12.87 1.92
CA LEU A 157 4.08 -14.31 1.60
C LEU A 157 2.95 -15.03 2.33
N THR A 158 2.16 -15.78 1.57
CA THR A 158 1.16 -16.69 2.15
C THR A 158 1.82 -17.83 2.91
N GLU A 159 1.12 -18.37 3.91
CA GLU A 159 1.59 -19.51 4.71
C GLU A 159 2.05 -20.69 3.83
N SER A 160 1.33 -21.05 2.76
CA SER A 160 1.72 -22.14 1.87
C SER A 160 3.06 -21.87 1.18
N ALA A 161 3.29 -20.65 0.71
CA ALA A 161 4.54 -20.23 0.09
C ALA A 161 5.69 -20.22 1.12
N LEU A 162 5.43 -19.74 2.32
CA LEU A 162 6.39 -19.78 3.42
C LEU A 162 6.74 -21.22 3.82
N VAL A 163 5.76 -22.12 3.85
CA VAL A 163 6.01 -23.56 4.10
C VAL A 163 6.87 -24.14 2.99
N SER A 164 6.59 -23.86 1.71
CA SER A 164 7.43 -24.31 0.59
C SER A 164 8.87 -23.79 0.70
N LEU A 165 9.04 -22.52 1.11
CA LEU A 165 10.35 -21.92 1.34
C LEU A 165 11.11 -22.63 2.46
N ILE A 166 10.43 -22.93 3.57
CA ILE A 166 11.00 -23.67 4.72
C ILE A 166 11.28 -25.13 4.39
N LYS A 167 10.55 -25.68 3.41
CA LYS A 167 10.72 -27.06 2.96
C LYS A 167 11.97 -27.30 2.12
N ARG A 168 12.76 -26.28 1.84
CA ARG A 168 13.99 -26.39 1.07
C ARG A 168 15.14 -26.91 1.91
N ASP A 169 15.83 -27.93 1.41
CA ASP A 169 16.97 -28.56 2.08
C ASP A 169 18.31 -27.85 1.78
N ASP A 170 18.35 -27.06 0.71
CA ASP A 170 19.54 -26.32 0.27
C ASP A 170 19.76 -25.00 1.04
N PHE A 171 18.82 -24.63 1.92
CA PHE A 171 18.83 -23.34 2.61
C PHE A 171 19.19 -23.49 4.10
N ASN A 172 20.49 -23.49 4.38
CA ASN A 172 21.04 -23.48 5.75
C ASN A 172 20.70 -22.16 6.48
N ASN A 173 20.47 -22.23 7.79
CA ASN A 173 20.16 -21.08 8.68
C ASN A 173 18.80 -20.38 8.47
N ILE A 174 17.81 -21.00 7.82
CA ILE A 174 16.45 -20.46 7.70
C ILE A 174 15.84 -20.04 9.05
N TYR A 175 16.21 -20.74 10.13
CA TYR A 175 15.76 -20.42 11.48
C TYR A 175 16.06 -18.98 11.88
N ASN A 176 17.26 -18.47 11.62
CA ASN A 176 17.67 -17.13 12.05
C ASN A 176 16.90 -16.04 11.30
N HIS A 177 16.55 -16.30 10.05
CA HIS A 177 15.78 -15.37 9.22
C HIS A 177 14.28 -15.39 9.53
N ILE A 178 13.73 -16.53 9.98
CA ILE A 178 12.30 -16.66 10.30
C ILE A 178 12.00 -16.36 11.76
N TYR A 179 12.97 -16.53 12.67
CA TYR A 179 12.78 -16.29 14.10
C TYR A 179 12.24 -14.89 14.45
N PRO A 180 12.67 -13.79 13.81
CA PRO A 180 12.09 -12.46 14.03
C PRO A 180 10.56 -12.42 13.79
N TYR A 181 10.07 -13.24 12.86
CA TYR A 181 8.66 -13.32 12.48
C TYR A 181 7.82 -14.26 13.36
N LYS A 182 8.42 -14.93 14.35
CA LYS A 182 7.72 -15.89 15.23
C LYS A 182 6.42 -15.34 15.83
N GLN A 183 6.36 -14.05 16.15
CA GLN A 183 5.19 -13.45 16.81
C GLN A 183 3.97 -13.31 15.89
N ILE A 184 4.19 -13.23 14.57
CA ILE A 184 3.13 -13.09 13.57
C ILE A 184 2.73 -14.42 12.93
N LEU A 185 3.56 -15.46 13.08
CA LEU A 185 3.25 -16.81 12.59
C LEU A 185 2.25 -17.52 13.50
N GLU A 186 1.37 -18.33 12.91
CA GLU A 186 0.44 -19.15 13.68
C GLU A 186 1.21 -20.11 14.60
N LYS A 187 0.71 -20.32 15.83
CA LYS A 187 1.37 -21.18 16.82
C LYS A 187 1.61 -22.60 16.32
N THR A 188 0.68 -23.12 15.53
CA THR A 188 0.72 -24.44 14.89
C THR A 188 1.83 -24.51 13.84
N LEU A 189 1.90 -23.52 12.96
CA LEU A 189 2.96 -23.35 11.95
C LEU A 189 4.34 -23.25 12.61
N TRP A 190 4.50 -22.40 13.63
CA TRP A 190 5.77 -22.26 14.36
C TRP A 190 6.21 -23.56 15.03
N LYS A 191 5.26 -24.33 15.60
CA LYS A 191 5.52 -25.67 16.15
C LYS A 191 6.00 -26.64 15.07
N ASN A 192 5.41 -26.59 13.87
CA ASN A 192 5.80 -27.43 12.74
C ASN A 192 7.20 -27.07 12.21
N ILE A 193 7.52 -25.78 12.10
CA ILE A 193 8.85 -25.29 11.71
C ILE A 193 9.91 -25.81 12.69
N LYS A 194 9.67 -25.68 13.99
CA LYS A 194 10.58 -26.19 15.04
C LYS A 194 10.79 -27.70 14.96
N LYS A 195 9.72 -28.46 14.72
CA LYS A 195 9.80 -29.93 14.57
C LYS A 195 10.69 -30.32 13.39
N ARG A 196 10.54 -29.66 12.23
CA ARG A 196 11.39 -29.90 11.06
C ARG A 196 12.85 -29.56 11.33
N LEU A 197 13.12 -28.41 11.96
CA LEU A 197 14.50 -28.01 12.29
C LEU A 197 15.18 -29.00 13.24
N ALA A 198 14.41 -29.65 14.12
CA ALA A 198 14.91 -30.71 15.00
C ALA A 198 15.01 -32.08 14.32
N SER A 199 14.34 -32.29 13.19
CA SER A 199 14.28 -33.56 12.45
C SER A 199 13.97 -33.29 10.97
N PRO A 200 15.01 -33.08 10.13
CA PRO A 200 14.85 -32.65 8.73
C PRO A 200 13.96 -33.58 7.88
N ASN A 201 13.94 -34.87 8.22
CA ASN A 201 13.20 -35.92 7.49
C ASN A 201 11.74 -36.08 7.94
N LEU A 202 11.21 -35.25 8.85
CA LEU A 202 9.84 -35.38 9.34
C LEU A 202 8.87 -34.58 8.46
N ASP A 203 7.86 -35.26 7.92
CA ASP A 203 6.88 -34.64 7.04
C ASP A 203 6.01 -33.61 7.80
N ILE A 204 5.96 -32.37 7.29
CA ILE A 204 5.14 -31.33 7.91
C ILE A 204 3.68 -31.59 7.53
N SER A 205 2.94 -32.25 8.42
CA SER A 205 1.48 -32.26 8.38
C SER A 205 0.95 -30.90 8.86
N SER A 206 1.10 -29.87 8.04
CA SER A 206 0.16 -28.76 8.10
C SER A 206 -1.11 -29.28 7.43
N LYS A 207 -2.21 -29.40 8.16
CA LYS A 207 -3.53 -29.35 7.51
C LYS A 207 -3.61 -27.97 6.88
N ILE A 208 -3.15 -27.86 5.64
CA ILE A 208 -3.44 -26.71 4.78
C ILE A 208 -4.96 -26.77 4.67
N LEU A 209 -5.64 -25.94 5.45
CA LEU A 209 -7.07 -25.77 5.28
C LEU A 209 -7.24 -25.36 3.80
N PRO A 210 -8.17 -25.98 3.05
CA PRO A 210 -8.43 -25.53 1.70
C PRO A 210 -8.69 -24.02 1.74
N PRO A 211 -8.36 -23.29 0.65
CA PRO A 211 -8.75 -21.89 0.55
C PRO A 211 -10.21 -21.80 0.98
N ARG A 212 -10.49 -21.05 2.04
CA ARG A 212 -11.89 -20.86 2.47
C ARG A 212 -12.60 -20.32 1.24
N THR A 213 -13.55 -21.06 0.69
CA THR A 213 -14.39 -20.58 -0.39
C THR A 213 -15.00 -19.29 0.13
N ILE A 214 -14.54 -18.16 -0.41
CA ILE A 214 -15.24 -16.90 -0.22
C ILE A 214 -16.55 -17.13 -0.95
N LEU A 215 -17.59 -17.51 -0.19
CA LEU A 215 -18.96 -17.31 -0.64
C LEU A 215 -19.00 -15.85 -1.06
N THR A 216 -19.15 -15.63 -2.36
CA THR A 216 -19.49 -14.34 -2.95
C THR A 216 -20.89 -13.96 -2.47
N GLN A 217 -21.03 -13.71 -1.17
CA GLN A 217 -21.95 -12.67 -0.75
C GLN A 217 -21.43 -11.39 -1.39
N ASN A 218 -22.33 -10.70 -2.09
CA ASN A 218 -22.11 -9.36 -2.61
C ASN A 218 -21.79 -8.43 -1.44
N LEU A 219 -20.54 -8.46 -0.99
CA LEU A 219 -19.96 -7.43 -0.17
C LEU A 219 -19.88 -6.17 -1.03
N PRO A 220 -20.20 -4.99 -0.47
CA PRO A 220 -20.13 -3.75 -1.21
C PRO A 220 -18.72 -3.60 -1.81
N LYS A 221 -18.66 -3.05 -3.03
CA LYS A 221 -17.43 -2.81 -3.81
C LYS A 221 -16.28 -2.44 -2.86
N ARG A 222 -15.25 -3.29 -2.79
CA ARG A 222 -13.96 -2.90 -2.21
C ARG A 222 -13.36 -1.85 -3.13
N THR A 223 -13.59 -0.58 -2.80
CA THR A 223 -12.69 0.50 -3.18
C THR A 223 -11.30 0.08 -2.72
N THR A 224 -10.31 0.17 -3.60
CA THR A 224 -8.91 0.16 -3.21
C THR A 224 -8.72 1.23 -2.13
N ASN A 225 -8.61 0.83 -0.86
CA ASN A 225 -8.42 1.78 0.24
C ASN A 225 -7.13 2.56 -0.05
N LEU A 226 -7.27 3.80 -0.51
CA LEU A 226 -6.14 4.67 -0.90
C LEU A 226 -5.32 5.13 0.31
N ILE A 227 -5.74 4.73 1.51
CA ILE A 227 -5.16 5.15 2.79
C ILE A 227 -5.06 3.93 3.70
N SER A 228 -3.85 3.62 4.16
CA SER A 228 -3.55 2.55 5.12
C SER A 228 -3.75 2.98 6.59
N SER A 229 -4.71 3.87 6.86
CA SER A 229 -5.00 4.45 8.16
C SER A 229 -6.24 3.85 8.81
N SER A 230 -6.17 3.54 10.10
CA SER A 230 -7.34 3.27 10.94
C SER A 230 -7.83 4.53 11.69
N VAL A 231 -7.12 5.66 11.56
CA VAL A 231 -7.39 6.90 12.31
C VAL A 231 -8.17 7.93 11.48
N ILE A 232 -7.83 8.08 10.20
CA ILE A 232 -8.52 8.99 9.27
C ILE A 232 -9.27 8.21 8.20
N SER A 233 -10.42 8.72 7.77
CA SER A 233 -11.19 8.23 6.63
C SER A 233 -10.65 8.82 5.31
N GLU A 234 -11.16 8.32 4.18
CA GLU A 234 -10.88 8.90 2.86
C GLU A 234 -11.33 10.35 2.73
N GLU A 235 -12.45 10.72 3.36
CA GLU A 235 -12.94 12.10 3.41
C GLU A 235 -12.01 13.01 4.22
N HIS A 236 -11.45 12.54 5.33
CA HIS A 236 -10.48 13.33 6.08
C HIS A 236 -9.20 13.58 5.27
N ALA A 237 -8.75 12.59 4.52
CA ALA A 237 -7.58 12.75 3.65
C ALA A 237 -7.85 13.71 2.49
N THR A 238 -9.07 13.75 1.94
CA THR A 238 -9.39 14.73 0.90
C THR A 238 -9.38 16.16 1.44
N VAL A 239 -9.87 16.38 2.67
CA VAL A 239 -9.77 17.68 3.36
C VAL A 239 -8.31 18.10 3.52
N ILE A 240 -7.45 17.20 4.02
CA ILE A 240 -6.02 17.48 4.19
C ILE A 240 -5.37 17.79 2.83
N ALA A 241 -5.61 16.96 1.81
CA ALA A 241 -5.09 17.14 0.46
C ALA A 241 -5.48 18.49 -0.16
N SER A 242 -6.73 18.91 0.00
CA SER A 242 -7.19 20.21 -0.50
C SER A 242 -6.51 21.38 0.21
N TRP A 243 -6.19 21.22 1.49
CA TRP A 243 -5.43 22.21 2.25
C TRP A 243 -3.95 22.23 1.89
N ILE A 244 -3.36 21.12 1.46
CA ILE A 244 -2.01 21.12 0.89
C ILE A 244 -1.99 22.01 -0.37
N ASP A 245 -2.97 21.85 -1.27
CA ASP A 245 -3.09 22.61 -2.52
C ASP A 245 -3.69 24.03 -2.38
N LYS A 246 -4.03 24.46 -1.15
CA LYS A 246 -4.70 25.75 -0.88
C LYS A 246 -6.01 25.95 -1.66
N ARG A 247 -6.76 24.88 -1.89
CA ARG A 247 -8.04 24.94 -2.61
C ARG A 247 -9.14 25.55 -1.76
N THR A 248 -10.08 26.21 -2.43
CA THR A 248 -11.36 26.64 -1.84
C THR A 248 -12.31 25.46 -1.67
N ASP A 249 -12.32 24.55 -2.65
CA ASP A 249 -13.18 23.36 -2.66
C ASP A 249 -12.41 22.09 -2.34
N THR A 250 -13.01 21.25 -1.50
CA THR A 250 -12.47 19.95 -1.08
C THR A 250 -12.47 18.95 -2.24
N TYR A 251 -11.41 18.14 -2.34
CA TYR A 251 -11.36 17.01 -3.24
C TYR A 251 -12.46 16.00 -2.86
N SER A 252 -13.03 15.36 -3.86
CA SER A 252 -13.75 14.12 -3.65
C SER A 252 -12.77 12.97 -3.48
N VAL A 253 -13.21 11.88 -2.85
CA VAL A 253 -12.42 10.64 -2.75
C VAL A 253 -11.95 10.15 -4.12
N ALA A 254 -12.80 10.28 -5.15
CA ALA A 254 -12.50 9.81 -6.50
C ALA A 254 -11.46 10.65 -7.27
N ASN A 255 -11.23 11.92 -6.87
CA ASN A 255 -10.34 12.83 -7.60
C ASN A 255 -9.24 13.43 -6.71
N ASN A 256 -8.92 12.78 -5.59
CA ASN A 256 -7.80 13.17 -4.75
C ASN A 256 -6.48 12.83 -5.46
N PRO A 257 -5.63 13.81 -5.80
CA PRO A 257 -4.37 13.55 -6.50
C PRO A 257 -3.26 13.06 -5.57
N TYR A 258 -3.50 13.01 -4.26
CA TYR A 258 -2.51 12.65 -3.26
C TYR A 258 -2.58 11.18 -2.86
N GLU A 259 -1.41 10.56 -2.84
CA GLU A 259 -1.18 9.29 -2.16
C GLU A 259 -0.54 9.53 -0.80
N PHE A 260 -1.14 8.97 0.25
CA PHE A 260 -0.65 9.09 1.62
C PHE A 260 0.11 7.80 2.02
N LYS A 261 1.43 7.84 1.93
CA LYS A 261 2.29 6.71 2.31
C LYS A 261 2.57 6.73 3.82
N LEU A 262 2.22 5.64 4.51
CA LEU A 262 2.49 5.47 5.94
C LEU A 262 4.00 5.37 6.23
N LEU A 263 4.54 6.30 7.02
CA LEU A 263 5.93 6.27 7.50
C LEU A 263 6.01 5.65 8.90
N LEU A 264 5.27 6.22 9.85
CA LEU A 264 5.28 5.82 11.26
C LEU A 264 3.86 5.50 11.70
N ARG A 265 3.70 4.41 12.45
CA ARG A 265 2.47 4.04 13.16
C ARG A 265 2.82 3.71 14.61
N GLY A 266 2.34 4.51 15.57
CA GLY A 266 2.69 4.34 16.99
C GLY A 266 2.47 2.93 17.55
N SER A 267 1.42 2.21 17.13
CA SER A 267 1.16 0.83 17.58
C SER A 267 2.12 -0.22 17.01
N ARG A 268 2.81 0.09 15.91
CA ARG A 268 3.80 -0.78 15.23
C ARG A 268 5.22 -0.38 15.64
N ASP A 269 5.51 0.92 15.56
CA ASP A 269 6.87 1.46 15.63
C ASP A 269 7.21 2.05 17.00
N GLY A 270 6.23 2.17 17.88
CA GLY A 270 6.36 2.84 19.17
C GLY A 270 5.97 4.33 19.11
N PHE A 271 5.60 4.86 20.28
CA PHE A 271 5.15 6.24 20.46
C PHE A 271 6.27 7.14 20.99
N THR A 272 7.52 6.88 20.63
CA THR A 272 8.66 7.62 21.17
C THR A 272 9.22 8.60 20.15
N LYS A 273 9.90 9.64 20.63
CA LYS A 273 10.71 10.54 19.80
C LYS A 273 11.72 9.78 18.96
N ASP A 274 12.28 8.70 19.48
CA ASP A 274 13.31 7.93 18.77
C ASP A 274 12.69 7.20 17.58
N SER A 275 11.48 6.63 17.73
CA SER A 275 10.71 6.07 16.60
C SER A 275 10.45 7.13 15.53
N PHE A 276 10.06 8.35 15.95
CA PHE A 276 9.85 9.45 15.03
C PHE A 276 11.12 9.85 14.27
N TRP A 277 12.24 10.06 14.97
CA TRP A 277 13.49 10.43 14.33
C TRP A 277 14.06 9.33 13.45
N ASN A 278 13.86 8.06 13.79
CA ASN A 278 14.34 6.95 12.96
C ASN A 278 13.60 6.88 11.60
N LEU A 279 12.31 7.23 11.56
CA LEU A 279 11.45 7.04 10.38
C LEU A 279 11.15 8.33 9.61
N CYS A 280 11.14 9.48 10.28
CA CYS A 280 10.70 10.75 9.71
C CYS A 280 11.84 11.78 9.52
N ASN A 281 13.06 11.48 9.98
CA ASN A 281 14.19 12.40 9.81
C ASN A 281 14.50 12.64 8.33
N LYS A 282 14.63 13.92 7.96
CA LYS A 282 14.86 14.43 6.59
C LYS A 282 13.74 14.11 5.58
N GLN A 283 12.65 13.50 6.02
CA GLN A 283 11.47 13.26 5.17
C GLN A 283 10.69 14.56 4.99
N LYS A 284 10.22 14.81 3.77
CA LYS A 284 9.43 15.99 3.39
C LYS A 284 7.96 15.63 3.20
N ASN A 285 7.08 16.63 3.14
CA ASN A 285 5.64 16.45 2.91
C ASN A 285 4.97 15.55 3.96
N ILE A 286 5.33 15.73 5.23
CA ILE A 286 4.84 14.88 6.31
C ILE A 286 3.54 15.45 6.90
N VAL A 287 2.49 14.64 6.92
CA VAL A 287 1.30 14.86 7.73
C VAL A 287 1.42 14.04 9.01
N VAL A 288 1.38 14.68 10.17
CA VAL A 288 1.32 14.04 11.48
C VAL A 288 -0.12 14.02 11.94
N ILE A 289 -0.64 12.85 12.32
CA ILE A 289 -2.04 12.64 12.73
C ILE A 289 -2.10 11.91 14.06
N MET A 290 -2.97 12.33 14.97
CA MET A 290 -3.22 11.66 16.25
C MET A 290 -4.73 11.64 16.57
N LYS A 291 -5.22 10.55 17.17
CA LYS A 291 -6.61 10.48 17.69
C LYS A 291 -6.63 10.81 19.17
N VAL A 292 -7.49 11.72 19.59
CA VAL A 292 -7.65 12.07 21.00
C VAL A 292 -8.51 11.01 21.67
N LYS A 293 -7.93 10.33 22.65
CA LYS A 293 -8.59 9.25 23.37
C LYS A 293 -9.88 9.70 24.08
N GLY A 294 -10.89 8.84 24.01
CA GLY A 294 -12.21 9.09 24.60
C GLY A 294 -13.06 10.04 23.77
N THR A 295 -12.59 10.42 22.57
CA THR A 295 -13.29 11.30 21.63
C THR A 295 -13.11 10.81 20.20
N ASP A 296 -13.91 11.32 19.28
CA ASP A 296 -13.71 11.15 17.83
C ASP A 296 -12.93 12.31 17.20
N GLU A 297 -12.24 13.09 18.02
CA GLU A 297 -11.41 14.19 17.56
C GLU A 297 -10.04 13.68 17.09
N ILE A 298 -9.63 14.15 15.92
CA ILE A 298 -8.37 13.84 15.28
C ILE A 298 -7.60 15.15 15.19
N LEU A 299 -6.43 15.21 15.80
CA LEU A 299 -5.54 16.36 15.73
C LEU A 299 -4.36 16.05 14.82
N GLY A 300 -3.74 17.09 14.27
CA GLY A 300 -2.56 16.88 13.46
C GLY A 300 -2.01 18.15 12.85
N GLY A 301 -1.05 17.97 11.96
CA GLY A 301 -0.52 19.03 11.13
C GLY A 301 0.25 18.50 9.94
N TYR A 302 0.43 19.36 8.95
CA TYR A 302 1.21 19.11 7.75
C TYR A 302 2.45 19.99 7.72
N ASN A 303 3.59 19.37 7.46
CA ASN A 303 4.88 20.03 7.34
C ASN A 303 5.54 19.61 6.00
N PRO A 304 5.55 20.48 4.98
CA PRO A 304 6.15 20.17 3.68
C PRO A 304 7.68 20.11 3.73
N VAL A 305 8.33 20.89 4.60
CA VAL A 305 9.80 20.91 4.69
C VAL A 305 10.37 19.77 5.53
N GLY A 306 9.55 19.16 6.39
CA GLY A 306 9.96 18.04 7.23
C GLY A 306 10.69 18.45 8.52
N TRP A 307 11.32 17.46 9.16
CA TRP A 307 12.17 17.68 10.33
C TRP A 307 13.54 17.07 10.08
N GLU A 308 14.60 17.80 10.44
CA GLU A 308 15.98 17.30 10.42
C GLU A 308 16.54 17.36 11.83
N ARG A 309 17.05 16.23 12.31
CA ARG A 309 17.59 16.07 13.66
C ARG A 309 18.79 17.00 13.86
N ILE A 310 18.86 17.58 15.06
CA ILE A 310 19.95 18.47 15.49
C ILE A 310 20.66 17.86 16.71
N ASP A 311 21.91 18.23 16.91
CA ASP A 311 22.76 17.63 17.94
C ASP A 311 22.39 18.10 19.36
N ASP A 312 22.09 19.38 19.53
CA ASP A 312 21.68 19.95 20.83
C ASP A 312 20.76 21.18 20.66
N GLY A 313 20.01 21.49 21.72
CA GLY A 313 19.16 22.66 21.82
C GLY A 313 17.85 22.58 21.04
N ALA A 314 17.42 23.74 20.53
CA ALA A 314 16.20 23.90 19.74
C ALA A 314 16.38 24.96 18.65
N ILE A 315 15.81 24.72 17.47
CA ILE A 315 15.87 25.66 16.35
C ILE A 315 14.52 25.78 15.65
N TYR A 316 14.21 26.99 15.20
CA TYR A 316 13.09 27.24 14.31
C TYR A 316 13.44 26.86 12.88
N ARG A 317 12.43 26.41 12.15
CA ARG A 317 12.49 26.13 10.73
C ARG A 317 11.35 26.85 10.02
N ASP A 318 11.70 27.44 8.88
CA ASP A 318 10.82 28.30 8.12
C ASP A 318 9.95 27.46 7.17
N CYS A 319 8.65 27.71 7.17
CA CYS A 319 7.74 27.12 6.20
C CYS A 319 6.44 27.90 6.09
N ASN A 320 6.13 28.38 4.87
CA ASN A 320 4.91 29.13 4.57
C ASN A 320 3.65 28.24 4.43
N ASP A 321 3.85 26.96 4.16
CA ASP A 321 2.78 26.06 3.72
C ASP A 321 2.34 25.07 4.82
N SER A 322 2.89 25.20 6.02
CA SER A 322 2.53 24.36 7.15
C SER A 322 1.19 24.78 7.74
N PHE A 323 0.42 23.79 8.20
CA PHE A 323 -0.85 24.00 8.86
C PHE A 323 -1.10 22.93 9.92
N ILE A 324 -1.89 23.28 10.93
CA ILE A 324 -2.38 22.35 11.95
C ILE A 324 -3.89 22.21 11.83
N PHE A 325 -4.44 21.09 12.31
CA PHE A 325 -5.85 20.80 12.17
C PHE A 325 -6.44 20.02 13.35
N SER A 326 -7.76 20.13 13.46
CA SER A 326 -8.66 19.33 14.27
C SER A 326 -9.84 18.88 13.40
N LEU A 327 -9.96 17.57 13.18
CA LEU A 327 -11.05 16.94 12.43
C LEU A 327 -11.94 16.15 13.39
N LYS A 328 -13.22 15.98 13.06
CA LYS A 328 -14.15 15.11 13.77
C LYS A 328 -14.96 14.29 12.75
N ASN A 329 -15.34 13.07 13.12
CA ASN A 329 -16.29 12.29 12.33
C ASN A 329 -17.68 12.97 12.37
N GLY A 330 -18.30 13.22 11.21
CA GLY A 330 -19.65 13.79 11.06
C GLY A 330 -19.70 15.33 10.90
N ASN A 331 -20.91 15.91 10.88
CA ASN A 331 -21.20 17.32 10.57
C ASN A 331 -20.71 18.37 11.60
N ASN A 332 -19.75 18.03 12.47
CA ASN A 332 -19.19 18.96 13.45
C ASN A 332 -17.98 19.72 12.89
N GLN A 333 -17.70 20.90 13.46
CA GLN A 333 -16.68 21.85 13.01
C GLN A 333 -15.28 21.22 12.84
N THR A 334 -14.88 21.04 11.58
CA THR A 334 -13.48 20.85 11.17
C THR A 334 -12.75 22.19 11.26
N VAL A 335 -11.59 22.22 11.91
CA VAL A 335 -10.76 23.43 12.07
C VAL A 335 -9.39 23.17 11.46
N LEU A 336 -8.97 23.98 10.51
CA LEU A 336 -7.62 23.98 9.97
C LEU A 336 -7.05 25.39 10.05
N ARG A 337 -5.79 25.52 10.49
CA ARG A 337 -5.11 26.80 10.71
C ARG A 337 -3.76 26.78 10.02
N ARG A 338 -3.56 27.66 9.04
CA ARG A 338 -2.24 27.89 8.45
C ARG A 338 -1.34 28.63 9.43
N VAL A 339 -0.05 28.45 9.22
CA VAL A 339 0.99 29.25 9.84
C VAL A 339 0.78 30.74 9.54
N LYS A 340 0.94 31.59 10.56
CA LYS A 340 0.91 33.06 10.45
C LYS A 340 2.30 33.69 10.39
N LYS A 341 3.27 33.07 11.07
CA LYS A 341 4.67 33.47 11.12
C LYS A 341 5.53 32.34 10.57
N PRO A 342 5.78 32.33 9.25
CA PRO A 342 6.52 31.25 8.62
C PRO A 342 7.90 31.00 9.20
N GLU A 343 8.59 32.05 9.66
CA GLU A 343 9.92 32.02 10.26
C GLU A 343 10.01 31.22 11.57
N CYS A 344 8.87 30.78 12.12
CA CYS A 344 8.78 29.97 13.33
C CYS A 344 7.82 28.78 13.16
N SER A 345 7.47 28.39 11.93
CA SER A 345 6.40 27.43 11.61
C SER A 345 6.58 26.06 12.24
N THR A 346 7.84 25.63 12.36
CA THR A 346 8.24 24.33 12.87
C THR A 346 9.34 24.55 13.90
N LEU A 347 9.26 23.86 15.03
CA LEU A 347 10.28 23.89 16.07
C LEU A 347 10.90 22.51 16.16
N VAL A 348 12.22 22.45 16.05
CA VAL A 348 12.99 21.21 16.16
C VAL A 348 13.72 21.24 17.49
N PHE A 349 13.55 20.20 18.30
CA PHE A 349 14.32 19.99 19.51
C PHE A 349 15.21 18.76 19.34
N ALA A 350 16.44 18.80 19.85
CA ALA A 350 17.35 17.65 19.80
C ALA A 350 16.77 16.39 20.48
N ASN A 351 16.00 16.60 21.54
CA ASN A 351 15.56 15.55 22.47
C ASN A 351 14.04 15.38 22.56
N GLU A 352 13.28 15.83 21.56
CA GLU A 352 11.81 15.74 21.56
C GLU A 352 11.25 15.27 20.21
N GLY A 353 9.95 15.04 20.12
CA GLY A 353 9.30 14.59 18.89
C GLY A 353 8.89 15.73 17.95
N PRO A 354 7.92 15.49 17.04
CA PRO A 354 7.49 16.51 16.10
C PRO A 354 6.79 17.67 16.80
N ALA A 355 7.10 18.89 16.33
CA ALA A 355 6.41 20.10 16.77
C ALA A 355 6.10 21.05 15.61
N PHE A 356 4.85 21.48 15.58
CA PHE A 356 4.35 22.57 14.74
C PHE A 356 4.44 23.87 15.54
N SER A 357 5.68 24.26 15.86
CA SER A 357 5.96 25.35 16.79
C SER A 357 5.24 25.10 18.12
N TYR A 358 4.61 26.14 18.67
CA TYR A 358 3.75 26.02 19.85
C TYR A 358 2.32 25.56 19.54
N GLY A 359 1.92 25.45 18.27
CA GLY A 359 0.54 25.12 17.88
C GLY A 359 0.14 23.67 18.20
N LEU A 360 1.04 22.71 17.98
CA LEU A 360 0.88 21.31 18.35
C LEU A 360 2.27 20.69 18.55
N TYR A 361 2.49 20.13 19.72
CA TYR A 361 3.80 19.64 20.15
C TYR A 361 3.70 18.24 20.75
N MET A 362 4.69 17.39 20.44
CA MET A 362 4.77 16.02 20.94
C MET A 362 6.15 15.76 21.59
N LYS A 363 6.14 15.42 22.88
CA LYS A 363 7.30 15.18 23.75
C LYS A 363 7.76 13.72 23.68
N ASN A 364 8.98 13.43 24.10
CA ASN A 364 9.58 12.10 24.32
C ASN A 364 8.68 10.86 24.12
N ASN A 365 7.64 10.65 24.93
CA ASN A 365 6.63 9.60 24.71
C ASN A 365 5.23 10.19 24.52
N PHE A 366 4.73 10.08 23.30
CA PHE A 366 3.48 10.67 22.84
C PHE A 366 2.24 10.00 23.41
N ASN A 367 2.38 8.80 24.00
CA ASN A 367 1.30 8.01 24.58
C ASN A 367 1.14 8.21 26.09
N GLN A 368 1.99 9.03 26.71
CA GLN A 368 1.94 9.34 28.13
C GLN A 368 1.05 10.55 28.42
N ASP A 369 0.58 10.64 29.66
CA ASP A 369 0.01 11.88 30.20
C ASP A 369 1.02 13.01 29.97
N ASN A 370 0.54 14.11 29.40
CA ASN A 370 1.35 15.29 29.08
C ASN A 370 2.42 15.04 28.01
N GLY A 371 2.36 13.91 27.30
CA GLY A 371 3.24 13.56 26.20
C GLY A 371 3.00 14.39 24.94
N CYS A 372 1.83 15.02 24.82
CA CYS A 372 1.54 16.00 23.79
C CYS A 372 0.93 17.26 24.45
N TYR A 373 1.00 18.42 23.80
CA TYR A 373 0.26 19.61 24.21
C TYR A 373 0.13 20.62 23.07
N CYS A 374 -0.82 21.54 23.23
CA CYS A 374 -0.89 22.78 22.45
C CYS A 374 -0.57 23.94 23.39
N TYR A 375 0.29 24.85 22.97
CA TYR A 375 0.66 26.04 23.72
C TYR A 375 0.22 27.29 22.97
N PHE A 376 -0.61 28.10 23.62
CA PHE A 376 -1.07 29.36 23.06
C PHE A 376 -0.51 30.53 23.86
N ASN A 377 0.30 31.34 23.22
CA ASN A 377 0.81 32.59 23.77
C ASN A 377 0.66 33.70 22.72
N THR A 378 -0.03 34.77 23.11
CA THR A 378 -0.33 35.92 22.23
C THR A 378 0.93 36.61 21.69
N ASN A 379 2.07 36.47 22.38
CA ASN A 379 3.34 37.05 21.96
C ASN A 379 4.08 36.21 20.91
N TYR A 380 3.76 34.91 20.80
CA TYR A 380 4.44 33.93 19.93
C TYR A 380 3.44 33.21 19.00
N LEU A 381 2.43 33.92 18.48
CA LEU A 381 1.36 33.38 17.64
C LEU A 381 1.86 32.90 16.27
N THR A 382 2.41 31.69 16.22
CA THR A 382 2.77 31.02 14.97
C THR A 382 1.54 30.41 14.28
N TYR A 383 0.60 29.88 15.06
CA TYR A 383 -0.69 29.36 14.60
C TYR A 383 -1.84 29.94 15.42
N GLU A 384 -3.03 30.03 14.81
CA GLU A 384 -4.26 30.22 15.58
C GLU A 384 -4.62 28.94 16.35
N PRO A 385 -5.38 29.05 17.46
CA PRO A 385 -5.83 27.89 18.20
C PRO A 385 -6.69 26.96 17.33
N ILE A 386 -6.37 25.67 17.36
CA ILE A 386 -7.23 24.60 16.79
C ILE A 386 -8.36 24.16 17.73
N ARG A 387 -8.40 24.74 18.95
CA ARG A 387 -9.45 24.57 19.95
C ARG A 387 -9.73 25.92 20.64
N SER A 388 -10.98 26.20 20.96
CA SER A 388 -11.37 27.42 21.69
C SER A 388 -10.94 27.33 23.15
N PHE A 389 -10.07 28.23 23.60
CA PHE A 389 -9.63 28.30 24.99
C PHE A 389 -9.72 29.73 25.54
N GLY A 390 -10.02 29.85 26.84
CA GLY A 390 -9.80 31.10 27.58
C GLY A 390 -8.31 31.42 27.66
N PHE A 391 -7.99 32.73 27.67
CA PHE A 391 -6.63 33.26 27.62
C PHE A 391 -5.68 32.60 28.63
N ALA A 392 -4.45 32.31 28.17
CA ALA A 392 -3.29 31.88 28.96
C ALA A 392 -3.43 30.59 29.79
N ASN A 393 -3.62 29.43 29.16
CA ASN A 393 -3.55 28.14 29.87
C ASN A 393 -2.77 27.07 29.12
N PHE A 394 -1.78 26.47 29.79
CA PHE A 394 -1.17 25.20 29.39
C PHE A 394 -2.22 24.09 29.47
N ARG A 395 -2.41 23.31 28.40
CA ARG A 395 -3.12 22.04 28.51
C ARG A 395 -2.27 20.92 27.96
N THR A 396 -1.93 20.03 28.88
CA THR A 396 -1.32 18.75 28.62
C THR A 396 -2.39 17.72 28.29
N PHE A 397 -2.18 16.87 27.27
CA PHE A 397 -3.16 15.83 26.95
C PHE A 397 -3.02 14.67 27.94
N ARG A 398 -4.10 14.25 28.62
CA ARG A 398 -4.10 13.05 29.47
C ARG A 398 -4.06 11.76 28.62
N ARG A 399 -3.34 10.75 29.11
CA ARG A 399 -3.09 9.37 28.66
C ARG A 399 -4.19 8.78 27.78
N PHE A 400 -3.82 7.85 26.88
CA PHE A 400 -4.72 7.05 26.03
C PHE A 400 -5.22 5.73 26.76
N SER A 401 -6.41 5.17 26.41
CA SER A 401 -7.41 4.16 26.99
C SER A 401 -8.05 4.28 28.43
N ASP A 402 -9.38 4.27 28.75
CA ASP A 402 -10.61 3.54 28.30
C ASP A 402 -11.98 4.20 28.69
N ILE A 403 -13.13 3.63 28.25
CA ILE A 403 -14.46 3.68 28.92
C ILE A 403 -14.88 2.25 29.38
N SER A 404 -15.51 2.18 30.56
CA SER A 404 -15.99 1.02 31.36
C SER A 404 -17.50 0.71 31.12
N PRO A 405 -18.16 -0.26 31.81
CA PRO A 405 -17.96 -1.71 31.88
C PRO A 405 -19.19 -2.48 31.33
N GLY A 406 -18.94 -3.62 30.70
CA GLY A 406 -19.98 -4.60 30.38
C GLY A 406 -19.30 -5.86 29.84
N PHE A 407 -19.43 -6.95 30.58
CA PHE A 407 -18.78 -8.26 30.43
C PHE A 407 -17.44 -8.44 31.13
N ARG A 408 -17.48 -9.36 32.10
CA ARG A 408 -16.37 -9.86 32.91
C ARG A 408 -15.47 -10.77 32.05
N HIS A 409 -14.18 -10.61 32.28
CA HIS A 409 -13.05 -11.46 31.90
C HIS A 409 -12.51 -11.32 30.46
N PHE A 410 -11.19 -11.10 30.41
CA PHE A 410 -10.26 -10.99 29.28
C PHE A 410 -10.06 -9.63 28.59
N ALA A 411 -8.76 -9.35 28.37
CA ALA A 411 -8.15 -8.51 27.33
C ALA A 411 -7.75 -7.06 27.68
N ASN A 412 -6.44 -6.86 27.83
CA ASN A 412 -5.72 -5.59 27.62
C ASN A 412 -5.72 -5.25 26.13
N PHE A 413 -6.33 -4.15 25.68
CA PHE A 413 -6.03 -3.54 24.37
C PHE A 413 -6.29 -2.02 24.41
N ALA A 414 -5.29 -1.22 24.00
CA ALA A 414 -5.37 0.24 23.90
C ALA A 414 -4.86 0.74 22.53
N SER A 415 -5.64 1.63 21.91
CA SER A 415 -5.60 2.19 20.53
C SER A 415 -5.33 3.72 20.57
N PHE A 416 -4.77 4.48 19.60
CA PHE A 416 -4.02 4.37 18.33
C PHE A 416 -3.12 5.64 18.25
N GLY A 417 -1.98 5.58 17.54
CA GLY A 417 -0.90 6.57 17.62
C GLY A 417 -0.70 7.56 16.49
N ILE A 418 0.40 8.32 16.61
CA ILE A 418 0.91 9.19 15.57
C ILE A 418 0.98 8.43 14.26
N ILE A 419 0.44 9.03 13.21
CA ILE A 419 0.65 8.59 11.85
C ILE A 419 1.34 9.69 11.07
N GLY A 420 2.59 9.43 10.65
CA GLY A 420 3.29 10.24 9.66
C GLY A 420 2.91 9.75 8.27
N PHE A 421 2.27 10.57 7.45
CA PHE A 421 2.07 10.28 6.02
C PHE A 421 2.97 11.16 5.18
N GLN A 422 3.65 10.57 4.19
CA GLN A 422 4.22 11.36 3.11
C GLN A 422 3.17 11.58 2.04
N ALA A 423 2.86 12.84 1.75
CA ALA A 423 1.92 13.22 0.70
C ALA A 423 2.66 13.39 -0.63
N PHE A 424 2.37 12.53 -1.61
CA PHE A 424 2.86 12.65 -2.98
C PHE A 424 1.72 13.09 -3.90
N GLY A 425 1.85 14.23 -4.56
CA GLY A 425 0.93 14.63 -5.63
C GLY A 425 1.27 13.87 -6.90
N ARG A 426 0.28 13.20 -7.52
CA ARG A 426 0.46 12.50 -8.81
C ARG A 426 0.83 13.41 -9.98
N ASN A 427 0.73 14.74 -9.84
CA ASN A 427 0.92 15.74 -10.90
C ASN A 427 2.12 16.68 -10.70
N ILE A 428 3.15 16.30 -9.94
CA ILE A 428 4.30 17.20 -9.67
C ILE A 428 5.22 17.37 -10.91
N PHE A 429 5.04 16.59 -11.99
CA PHE A 429 5.57 16.93 -13.30
C PHE A 429 4.54 17.71 -14.12
N ARG A 430 4.49 19.04 -13.95
CA ARG A 430 3.98 19.90 -15.03
C ARG A 430 5.08 20.00 -16.10
N PRO A 431 4.82 19.65 -17.36
CA PRO A 431 5.69 20.07 -18.46
C PRO A 431 5.75 21.60 -18.46
N ILE A 432 6.95 22.15 -18.56
CA ILE A 432 7.13 23.55 -18.95
C ILE A 432 6.77 23.62 -20.44
N SER A 433 5.52 23.91 -20.75
CA SER A 433 5.12 24.27 -22.10
C SER A 433 3.86 25.14 -22.06
N GLU A 434 4.06 26.44 -21.85
CA GLU A 434 3.18 27.50 -22.33
C GLU A 434 3.94 28.84 -22.21
N ILE A 435 4.95 29.02 -23.07
CA ILE A 435 5.34 30.36 -23.50
C ILE A 435 4.35 30.69 -24.62
N SER A 436 3.36 31.54 -24.31
CA SER A 436 2.50 32.13 -25.32
C SER A 436 3.35 32.93 -26.32
N PRO A 437 3.07 32.88 -27.64
CA PRO A 437 3.69 33.77 -28.59
C PRO A 437 3.11 35.18 -28.38
N GLY A 438 3.94 36.09 -27.89
CA GLY A 438 3.63 37.51 -27.89
C GLY A 438 3.45 38.00 -29.32
N ARG A 439 2.27 38.58 -29.60
CA ARG A 439 2.05 39.44 -30.76
C ARG A 439 2.70 40.80 -30.49
N ASN A 440 3.43 41.25 -31.51
CA ASN A 440 3.86 42.61 -31.85
C ASN A 440 3.18 43.76 -31.09
N ILE A 441 4.01 44.67 -30.56
CA ILE A 441 4.15 46.05 -31.08
C ILE A 441 5.64 46.35 -31.21
#